data_AF-A0A427Y766-F1
#
_entry.id   AF-A0A427Y766-F1
#
_cell.length_a   1.000
_cell.length_b   1.000
_cell.length_c   1.000
_cell.angle_alpha   90.00
_cell.angle_beta   90.00
_cell.angle_gamma   90.00
#
_symmetry.space_group_name_H-M   'P 1'
#
loop_
_entity.id
_entity.type
_entity.pdbx_description
1 polymer ?
#
loop_
_entity_poly.entity_id
_entity_poly.type
_entity_poly.pdbx_seq_one_letter_code
_entity_poly.pdbx_strand_id
1 'polypeptide(L)'
;MLSVADMTGTVAARQRPQSVDGPRMDANGKQFISCTRCRSRKVKCTGERPVCTNCAKKGFGCHYDAAVRRRGPDKEPGGRLKPRGTFVNRFAHVPPDGTFPMRVPTVQFVELMTPRQRVELEQRARIAELHQRGNASPGQSAEPPESWWNLLFEYLPVDSVIEHCKMFLSDSNLWHNFFHRSLFFKEFFSKSLAPHIVFAILAHTTFLQAGKTRTGQVRALQFAEEARKMLDHCLESGPKEPNLAQTALLLVAFEFQPHIHQNIARATAALSYMETCAQACLNSWPRHLKMPLGQVVNDSQNARSTSITAIRQEELRRMSWTLSQLATSSTIWRLLGDKSVINLASADPTRVSCHSLFTTDTQFNRLLPLDKGSQHDDPSDHTSWLLYYRAVCLWHVALNNDLDERERAAVSEQARAVETAAEVSTSSAARNYNWQAAEWAVAVRGYLGDLDANDMKTWFVAQENALVNFTNRGDSQGHIQRPSYSWWFLMVAYTAIKFFKHAPEFAPETDSILFYVFTGLEDTIAAWPCSTLEYHYQVLRSRYATLKNSIAP
;
A
#
# COMPACT_ATOMS: atom_id res chain seq x y z
N MET A 1 -15.52 66.27 -37.27
CA MET A 1 -16.02 67.00 -36.09
C MET A 1 -15.65 66.21 -34.85
N LEU A 2 -14.90 66.86 -33.95
CA LEU A 2 -14.64 66.57 -32.52
C LEU A 2 -13.88 65.24 -32.21
N SER A 3 -12.63 65.25 -31.76
CA SER A 3 -11.97 65.85 -30.57
C SER A 3 -11.76 64.80 -29.48
N VAL A 4 -10.50 64.38 -29.33
CA VAL A 4 -9.96 63.58 -28.24
C VAL A 4 -9.55 64.53 -27.11
N ALA A 5 -9.99 64.26 -25.88
CA ALA A 5 -9.51 64.93 -24.68
C ALA A 5 -9.24 63.88 -23.58
N ASP A 6 -8.02 63.95 -23.05
CA ASP A 6 -7.50 63.24 -21.88
C ASP A 6 -8.21 63.63 -20.58
N MET A 7 -8.22 62.73 -19.58
CA MET A 7 -7.39 62.85 -18.35
C MET A 7 -7.82 61.91 -17.21
N THR A 8 -6.89 61.01 -16.86
CA THR A 8 -6.40 60.60 -15.53
C THR A 8 -7.36 60.47 -14.32
N GLY A 9 -7.40 59.25 -13.76
CA GLY A 9 -7.88 58.99 -12.39
C GLY A 9 -7.30 57.68 -11.82
N THR A 10 -6.29 57.82 -10.97
CA THR A 10 -5.64 56.76 -10.16
C THR A 10 -6.65 55.92 -9.35
N VAL A 11 -6.65 54.60 -9.53
CA VAL A 11 -7.41 53.66 -8.69
C VAL A 11 -6.55 53.21 -7.50
N ALA A 12 -6.87 53.74 -6.32
CA ALA A 12 -6.28 53.29 -5.06
C ALA A 12 -6.68 51.83 -4.76
N ALA A 13 -5.68 50.99 -4.48
CA ALA A 13 -5.87 49.61 -4.06
C ALA A 13 -6.64 49.55 -2.72
N ARG A 14 -7.86 49.00 -2.73
CA ARG A 14 -8.59 48.63 -1.52
C ARG A 14 -7.93 47.41 -0.89
N GLN A 15 -7.21 47.61 0.22
CA GLN A 15 -6.72 46.54 1.07
C GLN A 15 -7.89 45.71 1.63
N ARG A 16 -7.87 44.39 1.43
CA ARG A 16 -8.75 43.44 2.12
C ARG A 16 -8.28 43.32 3.59
N PRO A 17 -9.18 43.43 4.58
CA PRO A 17 -8.79 43.23 5.97
C PRO A 17 -8.44 41.75 6.22
N GLN A 18 -7.33 41.53 6.91
CA GLN A 18 -6.80 40.23 7.31
C GLN A 18 -7.83 39.42 8.11
N SER A 19 -8.02 38.15 7.75
CA SER A 19 -8.86 37.20 8.47
C SER A 19 -8.15 36.69 9.72
N VAL A 20 -8.43 37.28 10.87
CA VAL A 20 -8.07 36.75 12.19
C VAL A 20 -8.97 35.55 12.50
N ASP A 21 -8.47 34.33 12.29
CA ASP A 21 -9.18 33.08 12.61
C ASP A 21 -9.06 32.73 14.11
N GLY A 22 -9.73 33.53 14.94
CA GLY A 22 -10.01 33.26 16.35
C GLY A 22 -11.52 33.23 16.64
N PRO A 23 -11.98 32.56 17.72
CA PRO A 23 -13.37 32.64 18.13
C PRO A 23 -13.74 34.09 18.47
N ARG A 24 -14.75 34.65 17.79
CA ARG A 24 -15.31 35.97 18.15
C ARG A 24 -15.91 35.88 19.56
N MET A 25 -15.52 36.80 20.44
CA MET A 25 -16.10 36.97 21.76
C MET A 25 -17.09 38.14 21.74
N ASP A 26 -18.11 38.11 22.58
CA ASP A 26 -19.00 39.24 22.84
C ASP A 26 -18.35 40.26 23.80
N ALA A 27 -19.03 41.39 24.05
CA ALA A 27 -18.53 42.44 24.93
C ALA A 27 -18.27 41.98 26.38
N ASN A 28 -18.78 40.80 26.77
CA ASN A 28 -18.58 40.19 28.08
C ASN A 28 -17.57 39.03 28.05
N GLY A 29 -16.80 38.89 26.97
CA GLY A 29 -15.79 37.85 26.82
C GLY A 29 -16.35 36.44 26.61
N LYS A 30 -17.66 36.29 26.35
CA LYS A 30 -18.30 35.00 26.07
C LYS A 30 -18.30 34.73 24.57
N GLN A 31 -18.20 33.45 24.19
CA GLN A 31 -18.19 33.05 22.79
C GLN A 31 -19.44 33.55 22.04
N PHE A 32 -19.22 34.21 20.90
CA PHE A 32 -20.26 34.82 20.08
C PHE A 32 -21.29 33.79 19.58
N ILE A 33 -22.57 34.08 19.81
CA ILE A 33 -23.69 33.25 19.37
C ILE A 33 -24.54 34.01 18.35
N SER A 34 -24.74 33.45 17.16
CA SER A 34 -25.73 33.97 16.20
C SER A 34 -27.15 33.83 16.74
N CYS A 35 -28.00 34.86 16.52
CA CYS A 35 -29.41 34.83 16.91
C CYS A 35 -30.16 33.64 16.26
N THR A 36 -31.27 33.21 16.87
CA THR A 36 -31.99 31.99 16.47
C THR A 36 -32.46 32.04 15.01
N ARG A 37 -32.91 33.21 14.53
CA ARG A 37 -33.38 33.42 13.14
C ARG A 37 -32.24 33.37 12.12
N CYS A 38 -31.11 34.02 12.39
CA CYS A 38 -29.95 33.95 11.49
C CYS A 38 -29.36 32.52 11.47
N ARG A 39 -29.40 31.82 12.61
CA ARG A 39 -28.97 30.43 12.74
C ARG A 39 -29.85 29.47 11.92
N SER A 40 -31.17 29.58 12.01
CA SER A 40 -32.09 28.72 11.24
C SER A 40 -31.98 28.94 9.73
N ARG A 41 -31.72 30.18 9.32
CA ARG A 41 -31.50 30.55 7.90
C ARG A 41 -30.08 30.33 7.40
N LYS A 42 -29.15 29.89 8.25
CA LYS A 42 -27.71 29.72 7.95
C LYS A 42 -27.06 30.97 7.32
N VAL A 43 -27.47 32.17 7.75
CA VAL A 43 -26.90 33.45 7.30
C VAL A 43 -26.02 34.07 8.39
N LYS A 44 -25.04 34.88 7.99
CA LYS A 44 -24.14 35.56 8.94
C LYS A 44 -24.93 36.54 9.81
N CYS A 45 -24.87 36.33 11.12
CA CYS A 45 -25.45 37.25 12.10
C CYS A 45 -24.42 38.34 12.43
N THR A 46 -24.88 39.60 12.48
CA THR A 46 -24.05 40.75 12.82
C THR A 46 -23.86 40.90 14.33
N GLY A 47 -24.76 40.32 15.14
CA GLY A 47 -24.52 40.15 16.57
C GLY A 47 -24.91 41.31 17.47
N GLU A 48 -25.42 42.41 16.92
CA GLU A 48 -25.91 43.52 17.76
C GLU A 48 -27.10 43.04 18.62
N ARG A 49 -27.16 43.56 19.85
CA ARG A 49 -28.25 43.32 20.83
C ARG A 49 -28.95 44.66 21.10
N PRO A 50 -30.29 44.71 21.21
CA PRO A 50 -31.22 43.58 21.29
C PRO A 50 -31.55 42.91 19.94
N VAL A 51 -31.38 43.62 18.81
CA VAL A 51 -31.73 43.13 17.47
C VAL A 51 -30.52 43.27 16.54
N CYS A 52 -30.15 42.18 15.83
CA CYS A 52 -29.07 42.26 14.84
C CYS A 52 -29.52 43.01 13.59
N THR A 53 -28.61 43.74 12.94
CA THR A 53 -28.84 44.50 11.69
C THR A 53 -29.59 43.70 10.62
N ASN A 54 -29.29 42.40 10.49
CA ASN A 54 -29.92 41.55 9.48
C ASN A 54 -31.40 41.25 9.78
N CYS A 55 -31.76 41.10 11.06
CA CYS A 55 -33.15 40.97 11.48
C CYS A 55 -33.87 42.31 11.47
N ALA A 56 -33.19 43.40 11.87
CA ALA A 56 -33.74 44.75 11.87
C ALA A 56 -34.14 45.20 10.45
N LYS A 57 -33.25 45.04 9.47
CA LYS A 57 -33.52 45.39 8.06
C LYS A 57 -34.68 44.61 7.43
N LYS A 58 -35.03 43.46 7.99
CA LYS A 58 -36.08 42.58 7.47
C LYS A 58 -37.34 42.56 8.34
N GLY A 59 -37.39 43.37 9.40
CA GLY A 59 -38.54 43.45 10.31
C GLY A 59 -38.83 42.13 11.06
N PHE A 60 -37.85 41.24 11.22
CA PHE A 60 -38.08 39.96 11.88
C PHE A 60 -37.74 40.00 13.37
N GLY A 61 -38.51 39.27 14.18
CA GLY A 61 -38.19 39.02 15.58
C GLY A 61 -36.79 38.41 15.75
N CYS A 62 -35.94 39.09 16.53
CA CYS A 62 -34.57 38.68 16.79
C CYS A 62 -34.44 38.22 18.24
N HIS A 63 -34.24 36.93 18.43
CA HIS A 63 -34.06 36.32 19.74
C HIS A 63 -32.66 35.70 19.85
N TYR A 64 -31.99 35.94 20.98
CA TYR A 64 -30.73 35.28 21.33
C TYR A 64 -30.98 34.35 22.51
N ASP A 65 -30.45 33.13 22.45
CA ASP A 65 -30.54 32.18 23.56
C ASP A 65 -29.75 32.71 24.77
N ALA A 66 -30.34 32.67 25.97
CA ALA A 66 -29.71 33.19 27.19
C ALA A 66 -28.50 32.34 27.65
N ALA A 67 -28.44 31.07 27.27
CA ALA A 67 -27.35 30.16 27.58
C ALA A 67 -26.91 29.36 26.34
N VAL A 68 -25.59 29.22 26.16
CA VAL A 68 -25.03 28.30 25.17
C VAL A 68 -25.36 26.87 25.63
N ARG A 69 -26.30 26.20 24.97
CA ARG A 69 -26.43 24.75 25.12
C ARG A 69 -25.21 24.09 24.47
N ARG A 70 -24.23 23.68 25.30
CA ARG A 70 -23.15 22.81 24.86
C ARG A 70 -23.77 21.48 24.45
N ARG A 71 -23.39 20.96 23.28
CA ARG A 71 -23.74 19.58 22.91
C ARG A 71 -23.04 18.66 23.91
N GLY A 72 -23.71 17.59 24.34
CA GLY A 72 -23.11 16.61 25.26
C GLY A 72 -21.83 15.99 24.68
N PRO A 73 -21.07 15.25 25.52
CA PRO A 73 -19.90 14.49 25.07
C PRO A 73 -20.27 13.61 23.87
N ASP A 74 -19.37 13.48 22.90
CA ASP A 74 -19.62 12.62 21.74
C ASP A 74 -19.94 11.20 22.21
N LYS A 75 -21.00 10.58 21.65
CA LYS A 75 -21.31 9.17 21.90
C LYS A 75 -20.21 8.22 21.40
N GLU A 76 -19.33 8.74 20.53
CA GLU A 76 -18.12 8.08 20.02
C GLU A 76 -16.93 9.05 20.11
N PRO A 77 -15.86 8.73 20.86
CA PRO A 77 -14.67 9.58 20.91
C PRO A 77 -14.04 9.69 19.52
N GLY A 78 -14.04 10.90 18.93
CA GLY A 78 -13.37 11.18 17.65
C GLY A 78 -14.27 11.45 16.45
N GLY A 79 -15.60 11.44 16.60
CA GLY A 79 -16.55 11.65 15.50
C GLY A 79 -16.53 13.04 14.85
N ARG A 80 -15.81 14.02 15.40
CA ARG A 80 -15.64 15.36 14.79
C ARG A 80 -14.22 15.90 14.91
N LEU A 81 -13.30 15.36 14.12
CA LEU A 81 -12.11 16.11 13.74
C LEU A 81 -12.33 16.69 12.34
N LYS A 82 -12.43 18.02 12.25
CA LYS A 82 -12.42 18.72 10.96
C LYS A 82 -11.03 18.61 10.35
N PRO A 83 -10.90 18.44 9.02
CA PRO A 83 -9.62 18.64 8.36
C PRO A 83 -9.31 20.15 8.40
N ARG A 84 -8.26 20.55 9.10
CA ARG A 84 -7.60 21.84 8.87
C ARG A 84 -6.34 21.57 8.08
N GLY A 85 -6.27 22.18 6.91
CA GLY A 85 -5.24 21.95 5.91
C GLY A 85 -3.89 22.59 6.23
N THR A 86 -3.06 22.52 5.18
CA THR A 86 -1.63 22.89 5.04
C THR A 86 -0.65 21.91 5.69
N PHE A 87 -0.15 20.99 4.85
CA PHE A 87 1.10 20.26 5.02
C PHE A 87 2.23 21.29 5.13
N VAL A 88 2.60 21.66 6.36
CA VAL A 88 3.86 22.36 6.60
C VAL A 88 4.90 21.30 6.91
N ASN A 89 5.99 21.36 6.14
CA ASN A 89 7.17 20.53 6.21
C ASN A 89 7.69 20.39 7.66
N ARG A 90 7.28 19.33 8.37
CA ARG A 90 7.58 19.06 9.79
C ARG A 90 8.85 18.23 10.00
N PHE A 91 9.73 18.16 8.99
CA PHE A 91 10.98 17.39 9.05
C PHE A 91 12.13 18.10 9.81
N ALA A 92 11.89 19.24 10.47
CA ALA A 92 12.92 20.10 11.05
C ALA A 92 13.49 19.66 12.42
N HIS A 93 12.98 18.59 13.05
CA HIS A 93 13.41 18.20 14.41
C HIS A 93 14.19 16.88 14.51
N VAL A 94 14.60 16.27 13.40
CA VAL A 94 15.42 15.03 13.43
C VAL A 94 16.79 15.32 12.80
N PRO A 95 17.91 15.08 13.51
CA PRO A 95 19.27 15.37 13.06
C PRO A 95 19.58 14.87 11.63
N PRO A 96 20.30 15.67 10.82
CA PRO A 96 20.58 15.38 9.41
C PRO A 96 21.58 14.25 9.16
N ASP A 97 22.31 13.83 10.19
CA ASP A 97 23.31 12.75 10.20
C ASP A 97 22.71 11.34 10.26
N GLY A 98 21.41 11.20 10.56
CA GLY A 98 20.67 9.95 10.34
C GLY A 98 21.17 8.74 11.14
N THR A 99 22.05 8.92 12.12
CA THR A 99 22.47 7.81 12.99
C THR A 99 21.40 7.59 14.05
N PHE A 100 20.60 6.53 13.90
CA PHE A 100 19.86 5.96 15.03
C PHE A 100 20.88 5.27 15.95
N PRO A 101 21.05 5.69 17.21
CA PRO A 101 21.88 4.97 18.17
C PRO A 101 21.12 3.73 18.68
N MET A 102 20.76 2.81 17.79
CA MET A 102 20.21 1.51 18.15
C MET A 102 21.36 0.55 18.46
N ARG A 103 21.71 0.37 19.74
CA ARG A 103 22.36 -0.87 20.20
C ARG A 103 21.27 -1.91 20.45
N VAL A 104 20.77 -2.52 19.38
CA VAL A 104 20.18 -3.86 19.47
C VAL A 104 21.34 -4.85 19.49
N PRO A 105 21.33 -5.92 20.32
CA PRO A 105 22.37 -6.95 20.27
C PRO A 105 22.59 -7.37 18.82
N THR A 106 23.79 -7.12 18.32
CA THR A 106 24.14 -7.35 16.94
C THR A 106 24.19 -8.85 16.70
N VAL A 107 23.21 -9.41 16.01
CA VAL A 107 23.45 -10.62 15.23
C VAL A 107 24.16 -10.13 13.97
N GLN A 108 25.45 -10.46 13.86
CA GLN A 108 26.25 -10.05 12.71
C GLN A 108 25.61 -10.60 11.43
N PHE A 109 25.26 -9.70 10.52
CA PHE A 109 24.91 -10.07 9.14
C PHE A 109 26.10 -10.78 8.51
N VAL A 110 25.93 -12.06 8.21
CA VAL A 110 26.88 -12.84 7.44
C VAL A 110 26.64 -12.49 5.98
N GLU A 111 27.59 -11.79 5.37
CA GLU A 111 27.77 -11.67 3.92
C GLU A 111 27.54 -13.04 3.26
N LEU A 112 27.01 -13.10 2.02
CA LEU A 112 26.75 -14.36 1.31
C LEU A 112 28.04 -15.23 1.23
N MET A 113 28.24 -16.07 2.24
CA MET A 113 29.40 -16.93 2.37
C MET A 113 29.18 -18.21 1.60
N THR A 114 30.23 -18.66 0.92
CA THR A 114 30.26 -19.95 0.24
C THR A 114 30.10 -21.10 1.25
N PRO A 115 29.60 -22.29 0.83
CA PRO A 115 29.43 -23.44 1.72
C PRO A 115 30.69 -23.82 2.52
N ARG A 116 31.89 -23.63 1.93
CA ARG A 116 33.18 -23.86 2.62
C ARG A 116 33.43 -22.88 3.75
N GLN A 117 33.18 -21.60 3.51
CA GLN A 117 33.36 -20.55 4.51
C GLN A 117 32.38 -20.72 5.69
N ARG A 118 31.18 -21.28 5.44
CA ARG A 118 30.20 -21.62 6.49
C ARG A 118 30.73 -22.68 7.45
N VAL A 119 31.33 -23.75 6.93
CA VAL A 119 31.89 -24.85 7.75
C VAL A 119 33.09 -24.37 8.58
N GLU A 120 33.96 -23.54 8.00
CA GLU A 120 35.11 -22.96 8.73
C GLU A 120 34.66 -22.01 9.85
N LEU A 121 33.61 -21.21 9.62
CA LEU A 121 33.07 -20.30 10.62
C LEU A 121 32.36 -21.06 11.75
N GLU A 122 31.62 -22.13 11.43
CA GLU A 122 30.99 -23.02 12.41
C GLU A 122 32.02 -23.75 13.28
N GLN A 123 33.15 -24.18 12.69
CA GLN A 123 34.26 -24.77 13.44
C GLN A 123 34.94 -23.75 14.36
N ARG A 124 35.17 -22.52 13.87
CA ARG A 124 35.72 -21.43 14.68
C ARG A 124 34.78 -21.00 15.81
N ALA A 125 33.47 -20.94 15.56
CA ALA A 125 32.47 -20.62 16.55
C ALA A 125 32.40 -21.69 17.65
N ARG A 126 32.45 -22.99 17.30
CA ARG A 126 32.51 -24.08 18.29
C ARG A 126 33.74 -24.02 19.19
N ILE A 127 34.90 -23.67 18.64
CA ILE A 127 36.14 -23.53 19.41
C ILE A 127 36.05 -22.31 20.36
N ALA A 128 35.48 -21.20 19.91
CA ALA A 128 35.24 -20.02 20.75
C ALA A 128 34.21 -20.27 21.87
N GLU A 129 33.17 -21.05 21.60
CA GLU A 129 32.12 -21.42 22.55
C GLU A 129 32.64 -22.36 23.65
N LEU A 130 33.57 -23.27 23.30
CA LEU A 130 34.29 -24.10 24.26
C LEU A 130 35.23 -23.27 25.16
N HIS A 131 35.81 -22.18 24.65
CA HIS A 131 36.63 -21.26 25.45
C HIS A 131 35.79 -20.35 26.36
N GLN A 132 34.57 -19.97 25.97
CA GLN A 132 33.67 -19.15 26.81
C GLN A 132 33.03 -19.94 27.95
N ARG A 133 32.71 -21.22 27.76
CA ARG A 133 32.18 -22.09 28.83
C ARG A 133 33.17 -22.35 29.98
N GLY A 134 34.46 -22.06 29.78
CA GLY A 134 35.48 -22.17 30.83
C GLY A 134 35.54 -20.99 31.81
N ASN A 135 34.98 -19.82 31.47
CA ASN A 135 35.31 -18.56 32.17
C ASN A 135 34.14 -17.69 32.63
N ALA A 136 32.88 -18.14 32.58
CA ALA A 136 31.74 -17.32 33.03
C ALA A 136 31.18 -17.77 34.39
N SER A 137 31.37 -16.95 35.42
CA SER A 137 30.58 -17.01 36.65
C SER A 137 29.18 -16.40 36.45
N PRO A 138 28.12 -16.96 37.07
CA PRO A 138 26.76 -16.49 36.88
C PRO A 138 26.45 -15.35 37.84
N GLY A 139 26.23 -14.14 37.31
CA GLY A 139 25.73 -13.03 38.11
C GLY A 139 26.14 -11.66 37.60
N GLN A 140 25.61 -11.25 36.45
CA GLN A 140 25.39 -9.85 36.11
C GLN A 140 24.33 -9.80 35.02
N SER A 141 23.09 -9.57 35.46
CA SER A 141 21.95 -9.25 34.61
C SER A 141 22.24 -7.95 33.86
N ALA A 142 22.33 -8.02 32.53
CA ALA A 142 22.20 -6.84 31.68
C ALA A 142 20.82 -6.22 31.93
N GLU A 143 20.76 -4.90 32.12
CA GLU A 143 19.51 -4.15 32.23
C GLU A 143 18.59 -4.45 31.02
N PRO A 144 17.26 -4.49 31.21
CA PRO A 144 16.34 -4.75 30.11
C PRO A 144 16.45 -3.63 29.08
N PRO A 145 16.46 -3.94 27.77
CA PRO A 145 16.53 -2.91 26.74
C PRO A 145 15.37 -1.93 26.92
N GLU A 146 15.67 -0.64 26.78
CA GLU A 146 14.63 0.40 26.69
C GLU A 146 13.55 -0.07 25.70
N SER A 147 12.28 -0.02 26.12
CA SER A 147 11.16 -0.45 25.26
C SER A 147 11.26 0.24 23.91
N TRP A 148 11.21 -0.51 22.80
CA TRP A 148 11.30 0.06 21.44
C TRP A 148 10.27 1.17 21.16
N TRP A 149 9.17 1.20 21.92
CA TRP A 149 8.23 2.31 21.91
C TRP A 149 8.80 3.60 22.50
N ASN A 150 9.58 3.53 23.57
CA ASN A 150 10.25 4.68 24.16
C ASN A 150 11.26 5.26 23.16
N LEU A 151 12.05 4.39 22.54
CA LEU A 151 12.98 4.79 21.47
C LEU A 151 12.23 5.48 20.34
N LEU A 152 11.14 4.89 19.81
CA LEU A 152 10.36 5.53 18.74
C LEU A 152 9.89 6.94 19.12
N PHE A 153 9.38 7.11 20.35
CA PHE A 153 8.81 8.38 20.79
C PHE A 153 9.84 9.42 21.23
N GLU A 154 11.10 9.02 21.42
CA GLU A 154 12.23 9.94 21.57
C GLU A 154 12.51 10.69 20.26
N TYR A 155 12.48 9.97 19.13
CA TYR A 155 12.80 10.55 17.80
C TYR A 155 11.59 11.14 17.09
N LEU A 156 10.38 10.61 17.33
CA LEU A 156 9.16 11.03 16.65
C LEU A 156 8.01 11.26 17.63
N PRO A 157 7.44 12.48 17.68
CA PRO A 157 6.27 12.74 18.51
C PRO A 157 5.13 11.77 18.18
N VAL A 158 4.43 11.29 19.21
CA VAL A 158 3.31 10.32 19.09
C VAL A 158 2.28 10.77 18.05
N ASP A 159 1.93 12.06 18.03
CA ASP A 159 0.98 12.63 17.06
C ASP A 159 1.46 12.48 15.61
N SER A 160 2.77 12.61 15.38
CA SER A 160 3.37 12.40 14.06
C SER A 160 3.28 10.93 13.66
N VAL A 161 3.57 10.00 14.59
CA VAL A 161 3.42 8.56 14.34
C VAL A 161 1.97 8.21 13.98
N ILE A 162 0.99 8.75 14.70
CA ILE A 162 -0.44 8.57 14.41
C ILE A 162 -0.80 9.10 13.02
N GLU A 163 -0.26 10.26 12.62
CA GLU A 163 -0.47 10.85 11.30
C GLU A 163 0.06 9.94 10.18
N HIS A 164 1.27 9.38 10.33
CA HIS A 164 1.82 8.41 9.37
C HIS A 164 0.95 7.16 9.29
N CYS A 165 0.55 6.57 10.42
CA CYS A 165 -0.36 5.41 10.42
C CYS A 165 -1.71 5.70 9.77
N LYS A 166 -2.30 6.88 10.02
CA LYS A 166 -3.56 7.31 9.39
C LYS A 166 -3.39 7.48 7.88
N MET A 167 -2.30 8.08 7.43
CA MET A 167 -2.01 8.24 6.01
C MET A 167 -1.86 6.86 5.36
N PHE A 168 -1.02 5.99 5.92
CA PHE A 168 -0.82 4.63 5.43
C PHE A 168 -2.12 3.85 5.28
N LEU A 169 -2.98 3.86 6.30
CA LEU A 169 -4.24 3.09 6.33
C LEU A 169 -5.40 3.74 5.57
N SER A 170 -5.35 5.05 5.28
CA SER A 170 -6.39 5.74 4.50
C SER A 170 -6.08 5.74 3.01
N ASP A 171 -4.80 5.57 2.68
CA ASP A 171 -4.25 5.71 1.35
C ASP A 171 -3.50 4.43 0.91
N SER A 172 -3.91 3.30 1.50
CA SER A 172 -3.35 1.98 1.24
C SER A 172 -3.62 1.60 -0.21
N ASN A 173 -2.56 1.36 -0.98
CA ASN A 173 -2.70 0.66 -2.25
C ASN A 173 -2.99 -0.83 -1.97
N LEU A 174 -3.12 -1.62 -3.03
CA LEU A 174 -3.44 -3.06 -2.93
C LEU A 174 -2.43 -3.82 -2.05
N TRP A 175 -1.17 -3.35 -1.94
CA TRP A 175 -0.10 -4.01 -1.18
C TRP A 175 -0.19 -3.80 0.33
N HIS A 176 -1.08 -2.92 0.80
CA HIS A 176 -1.13 -2.49 2.20
C HIS A 176 -2.50 -2.72 2.85
N ASN A 177 -3.48 -3.24 2.11
CA ASN A 177 -4.88 -3.32 2.53
C ASN A 177 -5.23 -4.60 3.32
N PHE A 178 -4.25 -5.18 4.01
CA PHE A 178 -4.45 -6.36 4.86
C PHE A 178 -4.65 -6.02 6.33
N PHE A 179 -4.56 -4.75 6.74
CA PHE A 179 -4.86 -4.32 8.12
C PHE A 179 -6.32 -3.92 8.30
N HIS A 180 -6.95 -4.43 9.35
CA HIS A 180 -8.23 -3.92 9.81
C HIS A 180 -8.03 -2.64 10.62
N ARG A 181 -8.34 -1.48 10.00
CA ARG A 181 -8.10 -0.14 10.55
C ARG A 181 -8.52 0.04 12.01
N SER A 182 -9.73 -0.36 12.38
CA SER A 182 -10.23 -0.16 13.75
C SER A 182 -9.52 -1.05 14.77
N LEU A 183 -9.12 -2.25 14.35
CA LEU A 183 -8.38 -3.17 15.24
C LEU A 183 -6.94 -2.68 15.41
N PHE A 184 -6.29 -2.26 14.31
CA PHE A 184 -4.97 -1.65 14.33
C PHE A 184 -4.88 -0.50 15.34
N PHE A 185 -5.78 0.50 15.27
CA PHE A 185 -5.71 1.65 16.18
C PHE A 185 -6.07 1.29 17.61
N LYS A 186 -7.00 0.35 17.82
CA LYS A 186 -7.30 -0.18 19.16
C LYS A 186 -6.05 -0.77 19.80
N GLU A 187 -5.26 -1.51 19.03
CA GLU A 187 -4.02 -2.13 19.50
C GLU A 187 -2.88 -1.13 19.68
N PHE A 188 -2.78 -0.17 18.77
CA PHE A 188 -1.83 0.93 18.87
C PHE A 188 -2.04 1.73 20.16
N PHE A 189 -3.26 2.17 20.44
CA PHE A 189 -3.56 2.97 21.64
C PHE A 189 -3.48 2.18 22.94
N SER A 190 -3.67 0.86 22.89
CA SER A 190 -3.46 -0.02 24.06
C SER A 190 -2.01 -0.50 24.22
N LYS A 191 -1.09 -0.05 23.35
CA LYS A 191 0.32 -0.49 23.31
C LYS A 191 0.49 -2.01 23.14
N SER A 192 -0.52 -2.70 22.60
CA SER A 192 -0.47 -4.13 22.28
C SER A 192 -0.04 -4.39 20.84
N LEU A 193 -0.09 -3.37 19.98
CA LEU A 193 0.51 -3.44 18.65
C LEU A 193 2.02 -3.61 18.77
N ALA A 194 2.61 -4.42 17.89
CA ALA A 194 4.04 -4.60 17.88
C ALA A 194 4.75 -3.41 17.20
N PRO A 195 5.80 -2.84 17.80
CA PRO A 195 6.42 -1.61 17.29
C PRO A 195 7.10 -1.80 15.93
N HIS A 196 7.55 -3.00 15.59
CA HIS A 196 8.16 -3.29 14.28
C HIS A 196 7.19 -3.05 13.10
N ILE A 197 5.87 -3.23 13.31
CA ILE A 197 4.85 -2.86 12.30
C ILE A 197 4.87 -1.35 12.05
N VAL A 198 4.99 -0.55 13.11
CA VAL A 198 4.99 0.91 13.03
C VAL A 198 6.24 1.42 12.31
N PHE A 199 7.41 0.86 12.61
CA PHE A 199 8.64 1.18 11.87
C PHE A 199 8.53 0.84 10.38
N ALA A 200 7.97 -0.33 10.04
CA ALA A 200 7.74 -0.67 8.64
C ALA A 200 6.75 0.30 7.95
N ILE A 201 5.69 0.73 8.64
CA ILE A 201 4.77 1.77 8.13
C ILE A 201 5.50 3.12 7.95
N LEU A 202 6.37 3.51 8.88
CA LEU A 202 7.18 4.71 8.79
C LEU A 202 8.11 4.68 7.58
N ALA A 203 8.67 3.52 7.21
CA ALA A 203 9.47 3.38 6.01
C ALA A 203 8.68 3.76 4.75
N HIS A 204 7.51 3.15 4.54
CA HIS A 204 6.63 3.42 3.39
C HIS A 204 6.19 4.87 3.32
N THR A 205 5.73 5.42 4.45
CA THR A 205 5.17 6.76 4.52
C THR A 205 6.24 7.85 4.41
N THR A 206 7.42 7.63 5.00
CA THR A 206 8.58 8.51 4.83
C THR A 206 9.05 8.49 3.39
N PHE A 207 9.10 7.32 2.74
CA PHE A 207 9.49 7.23 1.33
C PHE A 207 8.52 7.97 0.41
N LEU A 208 7.21 7.84 0.66
CA LEU A 208 6.19 8.54 -0.09
C LEU A 208 6.30 10.08 0.06
N GLN A 209 6.55 10.57 1.28
CA GLN A 209 6.57 12.01 1.56
C GLN A 209 7.91 12.69 1.26
N ALA A 210 9.02 12.03 1.57
CA ALA A 210 10.36 12.60 1.56
C ALA A 210 11.34 11.87 0.63
N GLY A 211 10.93 10.76 0.02
CA GLY A 211 11.78 9.96 -0.87
C GLY A 211 12.24 10.68 -2.15
N LYS A 212 11.74 11.89 -2.40
CA LYS A 212 12.26 12.76 -3.46
C LYS A 212 13.65 13.32 -3.19
N THR A 213 14.09 13.27 -1.94
CA THR A 213 15.43 13.70 -1.52
C THR A 213 16.27 12.50 -1.10
N ARG A 214 17.58 12.56 -1.32
CA ARG A 214 18.50 11.51 -0.86
C ARG A 214 18.36 11.25 0.64
N THR A 215 18.25 12.32 1.44
CA THR A 215 18.06 12.23 2.90
C THR A 215 16.77 11.51 3.27
N GLY A 216 15.65 11.81 2.59
CA GLY A 216 14.39 11.13 2.85
C GLY A 216 14.38 9.66 2.40
N GLN A 217 15.08 9.32 1.31
CA GLN A 217 15.26 7.91 0.91
C GLN A 217 16.09 7.13 1.94
N VAL A 218 17.23 7.68 2.36
CA VAL A 218 18.08 7.07 3.40
C VAL A 218 17.29 6.89 4.69
N ARG A 219 16.50 7.89 5.10
CA ARG A 219 15.66 7.78 6.31
C ARG A 219 14.58 6.71 6.19
N ALA A 220 13.92 6.58 5.04
CA ALA A 220 12.96 5.51 4.83
C ALA A 220 13.61 4.12 4.92
N LEU A 221 14.81 3.96 4.34
CA LEU A 221 15.62 2.75 4.43
C LEU A 221 16.02 2.42 5.87
N GLN A 222 16.37 3.43 6.67
CA GLN A 222 16.67 3.25 8.09
C GLN A 222 15.46 2.71 8.86
N PHE A 223 14.25 3.25 8.64
CA PHE A 223 13.06 2.69 9.26
C PHE A 223 12.78 1.24 8.85
N ALA A 224 13.00 0.89 7.57
CA ALA A 224 12.86 -0.48 7.09
C ALA A 224 13.89 -1.42 7.74
N GLU A 225 15.13 -0.96 7.88
CA GLU A 225 16.22 -1.71 8.51
C GLU A 225 15.98 -1.92 10.01
N GLU A 226 15.52 -0.90 10.73
CA GLU A 226 15.19 -1.06 12.16
C GLU A 226 13.98 -1.99 12.36
N ALA A 227 12.95 -1.90 11.50
CA ALA A 227 11.86 -2.87 11.52
C ALA A 227 12.34 -4.32 11.28
N ARG A 228 13.31 -4.51 10.37
CA ARG A 228 13.93 -5.81 10.10
C ARG A 228 14.68 -6.34 11.32
N LYS A 229 15.53 -5.54 11.96
CA LYS A 229 16.27 -5.95 13.17
C LYS A 229 15.34 -6.36 14.31
N MET A 230 14.27 -5.60 14.53
CA MET A 230 13.28 -5.94 15.56
C MET A 230 12.55 -7.23 15.22
N LEU A 231 12.22 -7.44 13.94
CA LEU A 231 11.61 -8.67 13.46
C LEU A 231 12.53 -9.89 13.66
N ASP A 232 13.80 -9.78 13.27
CA ASP A 232 14.80 -10.85 13.47
C ASP A 232 14.96 -11.19 14.96
N HIS A 233 15.07 -10.17 15.81
CA HIS A 233 15.11 -10.36 17.25
C HIS A 233 13.87 -11.11 17.76
N CYS A 234 12.66 -10.67 17.41
CA CYS A 234 11.42 -11.32 17.82
C CYS A 234 11.30 -12.76 17.30
N LEU A 235 11.84 -13.04 16.11
CA LEU A 235 11.91 -14.40 15.60
C LEU A 235 12.88 -15.25 16.44
N GLU A 236 14.00 -14.73 16.88
CA GLU A 236 14.96 -15.54 17.65
C GLU A 236 14.55 -15.71 19.12
N SER A 237 13.97 -14.68 19.73
CA SER A 237 13.78 -14.60 21.19
C SER A 237 12.33 -14.75 21.67
N GLY A 238 11.35 -14.73 20.76
CA GLY A 238 9.94 -14.52 21.13
C GLY A 238 8.92 -15.49 20.51
N PRO A 239 7.66 -15.41 20.96
CA PRO A 239 6.55 -16.15 20.37
C PRO A 239 6.31 -15.68 18.93
N LYS A 240 6.06 -16.64 18.04
CA LYS A 240 5.93 -16.39 16.60
C LYS A 240 4.50 -15.95 16.25
N GLU A 241 4.22 -14.68 16.51
CA GLU A 241 2.90 -14.08 16.31
C GLU A 241 2.63 -13.70 14.84
N PRO A 242 1.35 -13.61 14.41
CA PRO A 242 0.96 -13.14 13.07
C PRO A 242 1.56 -11.77 12.67
N ASN A 243 1.76 -10.89 13.65
CA ASN A 243 2.30 -9.55 13.46
C ASN A 243 3.73 -9.54 12.87
N LEU A 244 4.50 -10.62 13.09
CA LEU A 244 5.83 -10.79 12.51
C LEU A 244 5.73 -10.98 10.99
N ALA A 245 4.78 -11.80 10.54
CA ALA A 245 4.50 -12.01 9.13
C ALA A 245 3.93 -10.75 8.45
N GLN A 246 3.11 -9.95 9.15
CA GLN A 246 2.65 -8.65 8.66
C GLN A 246 3.83 -7.70 8.38
N THR A 247 4.81 -7.67 9.28
CA THR A 247 6.00 -6.81 9.15
C THR A 247 6.91 -7.27 8.03
N ALA A 248 7.16 -8.58 7.95
CA ALA A 248 7.92 -9.16 6.85
C ALA A 248 7.30 -8.80 5.49
N LEU A 249 5.97 -8.88 5.35
CA LEU A 249 5.26 -8.50 4.13
C LEU A 249 5.35 -7.01 3.81
N LEU A 250 5.25 -6.13 4.82
CA LEU A 250 5.48 -4.69 4.63
C LEU A 250 6.90 -4.42 4.10
N LEU A 251 7.89 -5.14 4.60
CA LEU A 251 9.28 -4.99 4.14
C LEU A 251 9.44 -5.52 2.71
N VAL A 252 8.77 -6.61 2.32
CA VAL A 252 8.72 -7.02 0.90
C VAL A 252 8.17 -5.88 0.05
N ALA A 253 6.99 -5.36 0.38
CA ALA A 253 6.36 -4.28 -0.38
C ALA A 253 7.26 -3.04 -0.50
N PHE A 254 8.11 -2.78 0.51
CA PHE A 254 9.06 -1.67 0.49
C PHE A 254 10.18 -1.89 -0.54
N GLU A 255 10.73 -3.11 -0.64
CA GLU A 255 11.77 -3.46 -1.62
C GLU A 255 11.28 -3.42 -3.09
N PHE A 256 9.97 -3.35 -3.32
CA PHE A 256 9.38 -3.12 -4.64
C PHE A 256 9.19 -1.63 -4.97
N GLN A 257 9.46 -0.72 -4.03
CA GLN A 257 9.45 0.71 -4.30
C GLN A 257 10.79 1.15 -4.90
N PRO A 258 10.82 2.13 -5.83
CA PRO A 258 12.03 2.61 -6.49
C PRO A 258 12.91 3.48 -5.56
N HIS A 259 13.45 2.89 -4.50
CA HIS A 259 14.42 3.53 -3.61
C HIS A 259 15.87 3.34 -4.12
N ILE A 260 16.81 4.13 -3.59
CA ILE A 260 18.24 4.16 -4.03
C ILE A 260 18.97 2.81 -4.01
N HIS A 261 18.51 1.85 -3.20
CA HIS A 261 19.10 0.51 -3.08
C HIS A 261 18.27 -0.57 -3.78
N GLN A 262 17.14 -0.20 -4.39
CA GLN A 262 16.21 -1.14 -4.99
C GLN A 262 16.93 -1.94 -6.07
N ASN A 263 16.84 -3.25 -5.99
CA ASN A 263 17.27 -4.15 -7.04
C ASN A 263 16.51 -5.48 -6.95
N ILE A 264 16.55 -6.27 -8.03
CA ILE A 264 15.84 -7.56 -8.13
C ILE A 264 16.31 -8.55 -7.06
N ALA A 265 17.60 -8.57 -6.72
CA ALA A 265 18.14 -9.51 -5.74
C ALA A 265 17.59 -9.24 -4.33
N ARG A 266 17.48 -7.97 -3.92
CA ARG A 266 16.85 -7.56 -2.66
C ARG A 266 15.37 -7.90 -2.61
N ALA A 267 14.63 -7.59 -3.67
CA ALA A 267 13.21 -7.93 -3.74
C ALA A 267 12.99 -9.46 -3.66
N THR A 268 13.81 -10.24 -4.35
CA THR A 268 13.79 -11.71 -4.29
C THR A 268 14.12 -12.23 -2.90
N ALA A 269 15.20 -11.72 -2.29
CA ALA A 269 15.60 -12.11 -0.94
C ALA A 269 14.52 -11.77 0.10
N ALA A 270 13.85 -10.63 -0.04
CA ALA A 270 12.75 -10.24 0.83
C ALA A 270 11.55 -11.19 0.70
N LEU A 271 11.20 -11.61 -0.53
CA LEU A 271 10.15 -12.62 -0.77
C LEU A 271 10.48 -13.94 -0.08
N SER A 272 11.68 -14.49 -0.30
CA SER A 272 12.12 -15.74 0.35
C SER A 272 12.18 -15.63 1.88
N TYR A 273 12.62 -14.47 2.39
CA TYR A 273 12.61 -14.21 3.83
C TYR A 273 11.18 -14.20 4.38
N MET A 274 10.23 -13.53 3.70
CA MET A 274 8.83 -13.52 4.13
C MET A 274 8.21 -14.91 4.15
N GLU A 275 8.48 -15.76 3.14
CA GLU A 275 8.05 -17.16 3.13
C GLU A 275 8.59 -17.93 4.36
N THR A 276 9.87 -17.73 4.69
CA THR A 276 10.51 -18.33 5.86
C THR A 276 9.85 -17.87 7.16
N CYS A 277 9.58 -16.57 7.29
CA CYS A 277 8.89 -16.00 8.45
C CYS A 277 7.47 -16.53 8.59
N ALA A 278 6.72 -16.57 7.50
CA ALA A 278 5.38 -17.13 7.47
C ALA A 278 5.39 -18.59 7.96
N GLN A 279 6.28 -19.41 7.41
CA GLN A 279 6.45 -20.82 7.78
C GLN A 279 6.80 -21.01 9.26
N ALA A 280 7.69 -20.16 9.81
CA ALA A 280 8.05 -20.19 11.22
C ALA A 280 6.86 -19.81 12.13
N CYS A 281 6.07 -18.81 11.72
CA CYS A 281 4.92 -18.31 12.46
C CYS A 281 3.75 -19.30 12.48
N LEU A 282 3.49 -19.97 11.37
CA LEU A 282 2.38 -20.93 11.26
C LEU A 282 2.39 -22.03 12.27
N ASN A 283 3.56 -22.61 12.54
CA ASN A 283 3.64 -23.72 13.49
C ASN A 283 3.17 -23.28 14.88
N SER A 284 3.40 -22.02 15.24
CA SER A 284 3.03 -21.43 16.52
C SER A 284 1.63 -20.82 16.58
N TRP A 285 0.97 -20.58 15.45
CA TRP A 285 -0.33 -19.91 15.47
C TRP A 285 -1.44 -20.75 16.15
N PRO A 286 -2.35 -20.08 16.88
CA PRO A 286 -3.51 -20.73 17.48
C PRO A 286 -4.36 -21.49 16.46
N ARG A 287 -4.89 -22.66 16.86
CA ARG A 287 -5.74 -23.50 15.99
C ARG A 287 -6.93 -22.74 15.39
N HIS A 288 -7.55 -21.83 16.15
CA HIS A 288 -8.72 -21.08 15.68
C HIS A 288 -8.40 -20.13 14.52
N LEU A 289 -7.17 -19.62 14.40
CA LEU A 289 -6.75 -18.82 13.23
C LEU A 289 -6.49 -19.69 11.99
N LYS A 290 -6.30 -20.99 12.20
CA LYS A 290 -6.08 -22.02 11.16
C LYS A 290 -7.36 -22.78 10.82
N MET A 291 -8.54 -22.29 11.19
CA MET A 291 -9.81 -22.94 10.85
C MET A 291 -10.55 -22.15 9.77
N PRO A 292 -11.37 -22.81 8.92
CA PRO A 292 -12.20 -22.11 7.95
C PRO A 292 -13.21 -21.17 8.64
N LEU A 293 -13.57 -20.09 7.96
CA LEU A 293 -14.62 -19.19 8.45
C LEU A 293 -15.95 -19.95 8.58
N GLY A 294 -16.66 -19.73 9.68
CA GLY A 294 -17.94 -20.38 9.97
C GLY A 294 -17.86 -21.69 10.74
N GLN A 295 -16.67 -22.26 10.97
CA GLN A 295 -16.48 -23.43 11.85
C GLN A 295 -16.10 -23.07 13.30
N VAL A 296 -16.01 -21.78 13.63
CA VAL A 296 -15.75 -21.35 15.02
C VAL A 296 -17.01 -21.61 15.85
N VAL A 297 -16.90 -22.52 16.81
CA VAL A 297 -18.00 -23.00 17.67
C VAL A 297 -18.75 -21.83 18.33
N ASN A 298 -20.07 -21.84 18.21
CA ASN A 298 -20.99 -20.86 18.79
C ASN A 298 -21.03 -20.97 20.31
N ASP A 299 -20.32 -20.10 21.01
CA ASP A 299 -20.63 -19.72 22.39
C ASP A 299 -21.02 -18.24 22.43
N SER A 300 -22.24 -17.97 22.90
CA SER A 300 -22.87 -16.64 22.90
C SER A 300 -22.14 -15.62 23.79
N GLN A 301 -21.34 -16.05 24.76
CA GLN A 301 -20.45 -15.19 25.55
C GLN A 301 -19.16 -14.80 24.80
N ASN A 302 -18.85 -15.47 23.68
CA ASN A 302 -17.60 -15.33 22.94
C ASN A 302 -17.74 -14.53 21.63
N ALA A 303 -18.92 -13.97 21.31
CA ALA A 303 -19.19 -13.29 20.04
C ALA A 303 -18.16 -12.19 19.68
N ARG A 304 -17.64 -11.46 20.68
CA ARG A 304 -16.58 -10.46 20.47
C ARG A 304 -15.22 -11.08 20.15
N SER A 305 -14.89 -12.22 20.76
CA SER A 305 -13.69 -13.01 20.47
C SER A 305 -13.77 -13.66 19.09
N THR A 306 -14.94 -14.20 18.74
CA THR A 306 -15.27 -14.72 17.41
C THR A 306 -15.14 -13.63 16.34
N SER A 307 -15.59 -12.40 16.63
CA SER A 307 -15.43 -11.23 15.75
C SER A 307 -13.97 -10.86 15.50
N ILE A 308 -13.13 -10.78 16.54
CA ILE A 308 -11.70 -10.45 16.39
C ILE A 308 -10.98 -11.58 15.65
N THR A 309 -11.30 -12.84 15.96
CA THR A 309 -10.76 -14.02 15.28
C THR A 309 -11.07 -13.97 13.78
N ALA A 310 -12.32 -13.71 13.41
CA ALA A 310 -12.73 -13.57 12.01
C ALA A 310 -12.00 -12.42 11.30
N ILE A 311 -11.80 -11.29 11.98
CA ILE A 311 -10.99 -10.18 11.45
C ILE A 311 -9.56 -10.66 11.19
N ARG A 312 -8.91 -11.33 12.14
CA ARG A 312 -7.54 -11.83 11.97
C ARG A 312 -7.40 -12.85 10.85
N GLN A 313 -8.38 -13.75 10.70
CA GLN A 313 -8.43 -14.69 9.57
C GLN A 313 -8.53 -13.96 8.22
N GLU A 314 -9.31 -12.87 8.14
CA GLU A 314 -9.37 -12.02 6.96
C GLU A 314 -8.05 -11.29 6.69
N GLU A 315 -7.39 -10.74 7.71
CA GLU A 315 -6.07 -10.12 7.55
C GLU A 315 -5.03 -11.11 7.01
N LEU A 316 -5.00 -12.34 7.56
CA LEU A 316 -4.12 -13.42 7.09
C LEU A 316 -4.41 -13.80 5.63
N ARG A 317 -5.69 -13.94 5.25
CA ARG A 317 -6.08 -14.16 3.84
C ARG A 317 -5.53 -13.07 2.94
N ARG A 318 -5.72 -11.80 3.31
CA ARG A 318 -5.21 -10.65 2.53
C ARG A 318 -3.69 -10.59 2.48
N MET A 319 -3.00 -11.03 3.52
CA MET A 319 -1.54 -11.15 3.50
C MET A 319 -1.06 -12.19 2.48
N SER A 320 -1.64 -13.39 2.48
CA SER A 320 -1.31 -14.45 1.50
C SER A 320 -1.47 -13.94 0.08
N TRP A 321 -2.60 -13.30 -0.15
CA TRP A 321 -2.94 -12.80 -1.45
C TRP A 321 -2.03 -11.64 -1.90
N THR A 322 -1.70 -10.72 -0.99
CA THR A 322 -0.74 -9.63 -1.25
C THR A 322 0.65 -10.19 -1.56
N LEU A 323 1.09 -11.22 -0.85
CA LEU A 323 2.36 -11.88 -1.10
C LEU A 323 2.40 -12.49 -2.51
N SER A 324 1.33 -13.16 -2.92
CA SER A 324 1.18 -13.71 -4.28
C SER A 324 1.24 -12.60 -5.35
N GLN A 325 0.62 -11.44 -5.11
CA GLN A 325 0.73 -10.28 -6.00
C GLN A 325 2.18 -9.75 -6.10
N LEU A 326 2.89 -9.62 -4.99
CA LEU A 326 4.28 -9.14 -5.00
C LEU A 326 5.19 -10.13 -5.72
N ALA A 327 4.96 -11.43 -5.54
CA ALA A 327 5.65 -12.48 -6.30
C ALA A 327 5.39 -12.37 -7.81
N THR A 328 4.14 -12.13 -8.21
CA THR A 328 3.73 -11.88 -9.61
C THR A 328 4.47 -10.70 -10.23
N SER A 329 4.60 -9.62 -9.46
CA SER A 329 5.31 -8.40 -9.87
C SER A 329 6.80 -8.67 -10.11
N SER A 330 7.41 -9.56 -9.31
CA SER A 330 8.79 -10.00 -9.49
C SER A 330 9.00 -10.74 -10.82
N THR A 331 8.02 -11.52 -11.26
CA THR A 331 8.07 -12.27 -12.51
C THR A 331 8.09 -11.31 -13.71
N ILE A 332 7.24 -10.28 -13.71
CA ILE A 332 7.24 -9.25 -14.76
C ILE A 332 8.61 -8.60 -14.89
N TRP A 333 9.23 -8.21 -13.78
CA TRP A 333 10.54 -7.56 -13.81
C TRP A 333 11.64 -8.46 -14.39
N ARG A 334 11.52 -9.78 -14.18
CA ARG A 334 12.45 -10.76 -14.76
C ARG A 334 12.20 -11.00 -16.24
N LEU A 335 10.94 -11.10 -16.66
CA LEU A 335 10.58 -11.18 -18.09
C LEU A 335 11.06 -9.96 -18.86
N LEU A 336 10.94 -8.76 -18.26
CA LEU A 336 11.49 -7.52 -18.80
C LEU A 336 13.02 -7.52 -18.94
N GLY A 337 13.72 -8.36 -18.19
CA GLY A 337 15.18 -8.52 -18.27
C GLY A 337 15.64 -9.77 -19.02
N ASP A 338 14.74 -10.50 -19.70
CA ASP A 338 14.98 -11.84 -20.29
C ASP A 338 15.62 -12.84 -19.30
N LYS A 339 15.27 -12.71 -18.01
CA LYS A 339 15.72 -13.65 -16.98
C LYS A 339 14.67 -14.73 -16.79
N SER A 340 15.12 -15.97 -16.51
CA SER A 340 14.23 -17.08 -16.16
C SER A 340 13.34 -16.71 -14.97
N VAL A 341 12.13 -17.26 -14.90
CA VAL A 341 11.23 -17.03 -13.76
C VAL A 341 11.82 -17.65 -12.49
N ILE A 342 11.59 -17.03 -11.32
CA ILE A 342 11.94 -17.64 -10.03
C ILE A 342 10.75 -18.50 -9.61
N ASN A 343 10.99 -19.78 -9.34
CA ASN A 343 9.99 -20.62 -8.68
C ASN A 343 9.94 -20.26 -7.18
N LEU A 344 9.16 -19.23 -6.85
CA LEU A 344 8.84 -18.87 -5.48
C LEU A 344 7.67 -19.72 -4.98
N ALA A 345 7.69 -20.16 -3.73
CA ALA A 345 6.56 -20.90 -3.16
C ALA A 345 5.28 -20.05 -3.13
N SER A 346 5.41 -18.73 -2.99
CA SER A 346 4.35 -17.72 -3.10
C SER A 346 3.82 -17.50 -4.52
N ALA A 347 4.54 -17.97 -5.54
CA ALA A 347 4.17 -17.89 -6.96
C ALA A 347 3.67 -19.23 -7.52
N ASP A 348 3.61 -20.29 -6.73
CA ASP A 348 3.17 -21.60 -7.19
C ASP A 348 1.80 -21.94 -6.56
N PRO A 349 0.70 -21.80 -7.33
CA PRO A 349 -0.65 -22.11 -6.85
C PRO A 349 -0.85 -23.61 -6.59
N THR A 350 -0.04 -24.50 -7.18
CA THR A 350 -0.05 -25.95 -6.92
C THR A 350 0.77 -26.34 -5.69
N ARG A 351 1.78 -25.54 -5.34
CA ARG A 351 2.41 -25.56 -4.01
C ARG A 351 1.57 -24.75 -3.04
N VAL A 352 0.39 -25.32 -2.78
CA VAL A 352 -0.61 -24.97 -1.76
C VAL A 352 -0.03 -24.61 -0.39
N SER A 353 1.26 -24.84 -0.13
CA SER A 353 2.00 -24.36 1.04
C SER A 353 1.67 -22.89 1.36
N CYS A 354 1.94 -21.90 0.50
CA CYS A 354 1.71 -20.46 0.79
C CYS A 354 0.25 -20.10 1.09
N HIS A 355 -0.71 -20.95 0.73
CA HIS A 355 -2.14 -20.73 0.98
C HIS A 355 -2.61 -21.44 2.25
N SER A 356 -2.11 -22.67 2.49
CA SER A 356 -2.15 -23.32 3.79
C SER A 356 -1.39 -22.54 4.87
N LEU A 357 -0.46 -21.66 4.44
CA LEU A 357 0.34 -20.79 5.30
C LEU A 357 -0.49 -19.67 5.95
N PHE A 358 -1.72 -19.41 5.51
CA PHE A 358 -2.53 -18.30 6.06
C PHE A 358 -4.03 -18.61 6.15
N THR A 359 -4.50 -19.69 5.51
CA THR A 359 -5.92 -20.00 5.38
C THR A 359 -6.12 -21.51 5.26
N THR A 360 -7.22 -22.03 5.79
CA THR A 360 -7.64 -23.44 5.59
C THR A 360 -8.97 -23.55 4.85
N ASP A 361 -9.37 -22.51 4.11
CA ASP A 361 -10.71 -22.42 3.54
C ASP A 361 -10.92 -23.45 2.41
N THR A 362 -11.98 -24.24 2.51
CA THR A 362 -12.37 -25.23 1.48
C THR A 362 -12.95 -24.60 0.21
N GLN A 363 -13.50 -23.37 0.26
CA GLN A 363 -13.91 -22.64 -0.95
C GLN A 363 -12.68 -22.26 -1.78
N PHE A 364 -11.56 -21.98 -1.11
CA PHE A 364 -10.31 -21.61 -1.74
C PHE A 364 -9.67 -22.76 -2.53
N ASN A 365 -9.74 -24.00 -2.03
CA ASN A 365 -9.23 -25.16 -2.75
C ASN A 365 -9.99 -25.45 -4.05
N ARG A 366 -11.26 -25.02 -4.17
CA ARG A 366 -12.07 -25.13 -5.40
C ARG A 366 -11.69 -24.10 -6.47
N LEU A 367 -10.92 -23.07 -6.11
CA LEU A 367 -10.49 -22.01 -7.01
C LEU A 367 -9.18 -22.33 -7.73
N LEU A 368 -8.53 -23.44 -7.40
CA LEU A 368 -7.34 -23.90 -8.11
C LEU A 368 -7.76 -24.44 -9.49
N PRO A 369 -7.14 -23.97 -10.58
CA PRO A 369 -7.66 -24.14 -11.94
C PRO A 369 -7.67 -25.58 -12.48
N LEU A 370 -7.24 -26.57 -11.70
CA LEU A 370 -7.10 -27.97 -12.13
C LEU A 370 -8.12 -28.94 -11.49
N ASP A 371 -8.97 -28.49 -10.55
CA ASP A 371 -9.91 -29.41 -9.91
C ASP A 371 -11.14 -29.66 -10.82
N LYS A 372 -11.17 -30.85 -11.45
CA LYS A 372 -12.16 -31.26 -12.46
C LYS A 372 -13.53 -31.65 -11.87
N GLY A 373 -13.84 -31.24 -10.63
CA GLY A 373 -14.89 -31.89 -9.84
C GLY A 373 -15.92 -31.00 -9.13
N SER A 374 -15.73 -29.68 -9.00
CA SER A 374 -16.68 -28.85 -8.26
C SER A 374 -17.79 -28.29 -9.16
N GLN A 375 -19.04 -28.57 -8.79
CA GLN A 375 -20.25 -27.98 -9.35
C GLN A 375 -20.11 -26.45 -9.46
N HIS A 376 -20.38 -25.90 -10.66
CA HIS A 376 -20.77 -24.52 -10.99
C HIS A 376 -20.58 -23.47 -9.86
N ASP A 377 -19.35 -23.07 -9.57
CA ASP A 377 -19.09 -21.86 -8.77
C ASP A 377 -19.25 -20.64 -9.69
N ASP A 378 -20.36 -19.90 -9.54
CA ASP A 378 -20.63 -18.68 -10.30
C ASP A 378 -19.68 -17.55 -9.85
N PRO A 379 -18.83 -17.00 -10.74
CA PRO A 379 -17.96 -15.87 -10.42
C PRO A 379 -18.69 -14.62 -9.92
N SER A 380 -20.00 -14.50 -10.17
CA SER A 380 -20.83 -13.39 -9.68
C SER A 380 -21.02 -13.39 -8.15
N ASP A 381 -20.83 -14.54 -7.49
CA ASP A 381 -20.90 -14.69 -6.03
C ASP A 381 -19.56 -14.31 -5.33
N HIS A 382 -18.49 -14.08 -6.09
CA HIS A 382 -17.19 -13.74 -5.53
C HIS A 382 -17.10 -12.29 -5.06
N THR A 383 -16.42 -12.08 -3.93
CA THR A 383 -15.98 -10.73 -3.55
C THR A 383 -14.98 -10.18 -4.57
N SER A 384 -14.96 -8.86 -4.76
CA SER A 384 -13.99 -8.18 -5.65
C SER A 384 -12.53 -8.56 -5.39
N TRP A 385 -12.20 -8.76 -4.12
CA TRP A 385 -10.88 -9.19 -3.69
C TRP A 385 -10.57 -10.60 -4.19
N LEU A 386 -11.53 -11.51 -4.08
CA LEU A 386 -11.39 -12.89 -4.54
C LEU A 386 -11.23 -12.99 -6.06
N LEU A 387 -11.97 -12.17 -6.82
CA LEU A 387 -11.78 -12.05 -8.28
C LEU A 387 -10.36 -11.61 -8.62
N TYR A 388 -9.89 -10.56 -7.97
CA TYR A 388 -8.53 -10.05 -8.14
C TYR A 388 -7.48 -11.13 -7.85
N TYR A 389 -7.65 -11.83 -6.74
CA TYR A 389 -6.76 -12.91 -6.35
C TYR A 389 -6.74 -14.07 -7.36
N ARG A 390 -7.93 -14.44 -7.89
CA ARG A 390 -8.06 -15.50 -8.90
C ARG A 390 -7.30 -15.15 -10.18
N ALA A 391 -7.41 -13.90 -10.65
CA ALA A 391 -6.65 -13.43 -11.81
C ALA A 391 -5.13 -13.57 -11.61
N VAL A 392 -4.64 -13.21 -10.42
CA VAL A 392 -3.22 -13.36 -10.04
C VAL A 392 -2.79 -14.83 -10.02
N CYS A 393 -3.64 -15.75 -9.54
CA CYS A 393 -3.34 -17.18 -9.56
C CYS A 393 -3.26 -17.73 -10.99
N LEU A 394 -4.17 -17.31 -11.87
CA LEU A 394 -4.15 -17.73 -13.28
C LEU A 394 -2.88 -17.26 -13.98
N TRP A 395 -2.37 -16.06 -13.64
CA TRP A 395 -1.07 -15.58 -14.12
C TRP A 395 0.08 -16.47 -13.72
N HIS A 396 0.13 -16.86 -12.45
CA HIS A 396 1.14 -17.81 -11.99
C HIS A 396 1.05 -19.15 -12.72
N VAL A 397 -0.16 -19.68 -12.92
CA VAL A 397 -0.35 -20.94 -13.65
C VAL A 397 0.16 -20.81 -15.09
N ALA A 398 -0.23 -19.75 -15.78
CA ALA A 398 0.13 -19.51 -17.17
C ALA A 398 1.64 -19.38 -17.38
N LEU A 399 2.37 -18.78 -16.43
CA LEU A 399 3.80 -18.51 -16.57
C LEU A 399 4.74 -19.56 -15.99
N ASN A 400 4.33 -20.24 -14.91
CA ASN A 400 5.22 -21.12 -14.16
C ASN A 400 5.10 -22.58 -14.60
N ASN A 401 4.15 -22.92 -15.47
CA ASN A 401 3.89 -24.29 -15.91
C ASN A 401 3.98 -24.40 -17.42
N ASP A 402 4.47 -25.55 -17.88
CA ASP A 402 4.38 -25.93 -19.28
C ASP A 402 3.01 -26.56 -19.53
N LEU A 403 2.04 -25.70 -19.87
CA LEU A 403 0.65 -26.10 -20.06
C LEU A 403 0.48 -26.85 -21.39
N ASP A 404 -0.38 -27.87 -21.43
CA ASP A 404 -0.84 -28.42 -22.71
C ASP A 404 -1.93 -27.53 -23.36
N GLU A 405 -2.37 -27.87 -24.58
CA GLU A 405 -3.40 -27.08 -25.29
C GLU A 405 -4.74 -27.02 -24.55
N ARG A 406 -5.13 -28.12 -23.90
CA ARG A 406 -6.39 -28.20 -23.14
C ARG A 406 -6.31 -27.38 -21.85
N GLU A 407 -5.17 -27.45 -21.16
CA GLU A 407 -4.90 -26.67 -19.96
C GLU A 407 -4.83 -25.18 -20.27
N ARG A 408 -4.17 -24.79 -21.38
CA ARG A 408 -4.20 -23.41 -21.88
C ARG A 408 -5.62 -22.90 -22.10
N ALA A 409 -6.45 -23.68 -22.80
CA ALA A 409 -7.85 -23.32 -23.05
C ALA A 409 -8.65 -23.15 -21.74
N ALA A 410 -8.47 -24.05 -20.78
CA ALA A 410 -9.15 -23.99 -19.48
C ALA A 410 -8.73 -22.77 -18.64
N VAL A 411 -7.43 -22.44 -18.59
CA VAL A 411 -6.94 -21.25 -17.89
C VAL A 411 -7.51 -19.99 -18.54
N SER A 412 -7.58 -19.95 -19.88
CA SER A 412 -8.10 -18.80 -20.60
C SER A 412 -9.61 -18.60 -20.42
N GLU A 413 -10.39 -19.69 -20.42
CA GLU A 413 -11.82 -19.67 -20.10
C GLU A 413 -12.08 -19.09 -18.71
N GLN A 414 -11.30 -19.51 -17.71
CA GLN A 414 -11.41 -18.97 -16.36
C GLN A 414 -11.01 -17.50 -16.27
N ALA A 415 -9.99 -17.07 -17.02
CA ALA A 415 -9.60 -15.67 -17.08
C ALA A 415 -10.73 -14.81 -17.66
N ARG A 416 -11.38 -15.24 -18.76
CA ARG A 416 -12.57 -14.57 -19.31
C ARG A 416 -13.70 -14.45 -18.30
N ALA A 417 -13.95 -15.51 -17.53
CA ALA A 417 -14.98 -15.51 -16.50
C ALA A 417 -14.69 -14.49 -15.38
N VAL A 418 -13.42 -14.34 -14.98
CA VAL A 418 -13.00 -13.34 -14.00
C VAL A 418 -13.16 -11.91 -14.55
N GLU A 419 -12.76 -11.69 -15.79
CA GLU A 419 -12.91 -10.41 -16.48
C GLU A 419 -14.38 -9.96 -16.53
N THR A 420 -15.28 -10.83 -17.01
CA THR A 420 -16.72 -10.53 -17.07
C THR A 420 -17.32 -10.23 -15.69
N ALA A 421 -16.95 -11.03 -14.67
CA ALA A 421 -17.46 -10.82 -13.31
C ALA A 421 -16.96 -9.51 -12.69
N ALA A 422 -15.72 -9.12 -12.99
CA ALA A 422 -15.14 -7.88 -12.51
C ALA A 422 -15.83 -6.64 -13.12
N GLU A 423 -16.23 -6.71 -14.40
CA GLU A 423 -16.93 -5.63 -15.10
C GLU A 423 -18.37 -5.44 -14.60
N VAL A 424 -19.08 -6.54 -14.33
CA VAL A 424 -20.47 -6.50 -13.85
C VAL A 424 -20.57 -6.01 -12.40
N SER A 425 -19.52 -6.16 -11.61
CA SER A 425 -19.51 -5.80 -10.19
C SER A 425 -19.62 -4.29 -9.95
N THR A 426 -20.76 -3.84 -9.42
CA THR A 426 -21.10 -2.42 -9.20
C THR A 426 -20.59 -1.83 -7.87
N SER A 427 -19.88 -2.60 -7.06
CA SER A 427 -19.42 -2.17 -5.72
C SER A 427 -18.39 -1.05 -5.79
N SER A 428 -18.79 0.16 -5.39
CA SER A 428 -17.90 1.33 -5.36
C SER A 428 -16.77 1.20 -4.34
N ALA A 429 -16.98 0.45 -3.25
CA ALA A 429 -16.00 0.25 -2.18
C ALA A 429 -14.80 -0.62 -2.60
N ALA A 430 -14.92 -1.38 -3.69
CA ALA A 430 -13.91 -2.33 -4.15
C ALA A 430 -13.55 -2.19 -5.63
N ARG A 431 -13.89 -1.04 -6.24
CA ARG A 431 -13.65 -0.75 -7.67
C ARG A 431 -12.21 -1.00 -8.12
N ASN A 432 -11.23 -0.68 -7.28
CA ASN A 432 -9.81 -0.89 -7.61
C ASN A 432 -9.45 -2.38 -7.77
N TYR A 433 -10.08 -3.26 -6.98
CA TYR A 433 -9.85 -4.71 -7.08
C TYR A 433 -10.51 -5.27 -8.33
N ASN A 434 -11.74 -4.87 -8.64
CA ASN A 434 -12.41 -5.28 -9.87
C ASN A 434 -11.60 -4.85 -11.10
N TRP A 435 -11.19 -3.58 -11.15
CA TRP A 435 -10.37 -3.08 -12.24
C TRP A 435 -9.09 -3.92 -12.39
N GLN A 436 -8.37 -4.15 -11.30
CA GLN A 436 -7.15 -4.96 -11.33
C GLN A 436 -7.40 -6.43 -11.68
N ALA A 437 -8.53 -7.00 -11.27
CA ALA A 437 -8.89 -8.37 -11.65
C ALA A 437 -9.03 -8.50 -13.16
N ALA A 438 -9.72 -7.55 -13.79
CA ALA A 438 -9.86 -7.48 -15.25
C ALA A 438 -8.48 -7.28 -15.93
N GLU A 439 -7.66 -6.35 -15.42
CA GLU A 439 -6.30 -6.12 -15.94
C GLU A 439 -5.45 -7.38 -15.99
N TRP A 440 -5.39 -8.12 -14.87
CA TRP A 440 -4.62 -9.35 -14.78
C TRP A 440 -5.24 -10.48 -15.62
N ALA A 441 -6.57 -10.56 -15.71
CA ALA A 441 -7.23 -11.53 -16.57
C ALA A 441 -6.88 -11.34 -18.05
N VAL A 442 -6.92 -10.08 -18.53
CA VAL A 442 -6.50 -9.77 -19.92
C VAL A 442 -5.01 -10.06 -20.12
N ALA A 443 -4.14 -9.74 -19.15
CA ALA A 443 -2.73 -10.07 -19.22
C ALA A 443 -2.49 -11.59 -19.34
N VAL A 444 -3.24 -12.42 -18.61
CA VAL A 444 -3.21 -13.88 -18.71
C VAL A 444 -3.62 -14.35 -20.09
N ARG A 445 -4.81 -13.94 -20.56
CA ARG A 445 -5.33 -14.32 -21.89
C ARG A 445 -4.38 -13.91 -23.00
N GLY A 446 -3.81 -12.70 -22.89
CA GLY A 446 -2.84 -12.17 -23.81
C GLY A 446 -1.53 -12.95 -23.85
N TYR A 447 -1.04 -13.39 -22.70
CA TYR A 447 0.12 -14.29 -22.63
C TYR A 447 -0.16 -15.65 -23.28
N LEU A 448 -1.38 -16.17 -23.13
CA LEU A 448 -1.83 -17.43 -23.71
C LEU A 448 -2.21 -17.34 -25.19
N GLY A 449 -2.27 -16.14 -25.77
CA GLY A 449 -2.66 -15.92 -27.17
C GLY A 449 -4.16 -16.02 -27.43
N ASP A 450 -5.00 -15.80 -26.42
CA ASP A 450 -6.47 -15.92 -26.46
C ASP A 450 -7.19 -14.56 -26.50
N LEU A 451 -6.56 -13.57 -27.12
CA LEU A 451 -7.19 -12.26 -27.35
C LEU A 451 -7.44 -12.10 -28.84
N ASP A 452 -8.65 -11.73 -29.20
CA ASP A 452 -8.97 -11.29 -30.56
C ASP A 452 -8.70 -9.78 -30.75
N ALA A 453 -8.86 -9.30 -31.97
CA ALA A 453 -8.62 -7.88 -32.28
C ALA A 453 -9.58 -6.94 -31.52
N ASN A 454 -10.79 -7.37 -31.20
CA ASN A 454 -11.76 -6.57 -30.45
C ASN A 454 -11.40 -6.49 -28.96
N ASP A 455 -10.95 -7.61 -28.38
CA ASP A 455 -10.40 -7.66 -27.02
C ASP A 455 -9.20 -6.71 -26.89
N MET A 456 -8.24 -6.81 -27.81
CA MET A 456 -7.04 -5.95 -27.82
C MET A 456 -7.42 -4.47 -27.92
N LYS A 457 -8.34 -4.12 -28.84
CA LYS A 457 -8.83 -2.74 -28.99
C LYS A 457 -9.49 -2.22 -27.72
N THR A 458 -10.33 -3.03 -27.08
CA THR A 458 -11.00 -2.68 -25.83
C THR A 458 -9.98 -2.43 -24.72
N TRP A 459 -8.98 -3.30 -24.62
CA TRP A 459 -7.89 -3.14 -23.65
C TRP A 459 -7.08 -1.86 -23.90
N PHE A 460 -6.69 -1.58 -25.14
CA PHE A 460 -5.94 -0.36 -25.49
C PHE A 460 -6.70 0.91 -25.09
N VAL A 461 -8.00 0.98 -25.41
CA VAL A 461 -8.84 2.12 -25.01
C VAL A 461 -8.95 2.25 -23.49
N ALA A 462 -9.11 1.13 -22.78
CA ALA A 462 -9.17 1.12 -21.32
C ALA A 462 -7.84 1.61 -20.70
N GLN A 463 -6.71 1.13 -21.21
CA GLN A 463 -5.38 1.54 -20.74
C GLN A 463 -5.08 3.00 -21.01
N GLU A 464 -5.40 3.50 -22.20
CA GLU A 464 -5.15 4.90 -22.54
C GLU A 464 -5.94 5.83 -21.60
N ASN A 465 -7.22 5.52 -21.35
CA ASN A 465 -8.04 6.26 -20.40
C ASN A 465 -7.48 6.20 -18.96
N ALA A 466 -6.99 5.03 -18.53
CA ALA A 466 -6.36 4.89 -17.22
C ALA A 466 -5.08 5.75 -17.16
N LEU A 467 -4.15 5.55 -18.10
CA LEU A 467 -2.86 6.22 -18.16
C LEU A 467 -3.00 7.75 -18.21
N VAL A 468 -3.91 8.28 -19.03
CA VAL A 468 -4.20 9.73 -19.08
C VAL A 468 -4.59 10.25 -17.70
N ASN A 469 -5.38 9.49 -16.92
CA ASN A 469 -5.75 9.90 -15.57
C ASN A 469 -4.56 9.86 -14.57
N PHE A 470 -3.57 9.00 -14.81
CA PHE A 470 -2.37 8.88 -13.97
C PHE A 470 -1.23 9.83 -14.40
N THR A 471 -1.17 10.27 -15.66
CA THR A 471 -0.09 11.11 -16.22
C THR A 471 -0.50 12.57 -16.41
N ASN A 472 -1.69 12.85 -16.93
CA ASN A 472 -2.14 14.21 -17.28
C ASN A 472 -2.93 14.88 -16.14
N ARG A 473 -2.26 15.28 -15.04
CA ARG A 473 -2.83 16.26 -14.08
C ARG A 473 -1.78 17.18 -13.47
N GLY A 474 -1.52 18.30 -14.14
CA GLY A 474 -0.90 19.48 -13.54
C GLY A 474 -1.82 20.13 -12.49
N ASP A 475 -1.21 20.54 -11.39
CA ASP A 475 -1.57 21.71 -10.57
C ASP A 475 -3.05 21.99 -10.32
N SER A 476 -3.63 21.35 -9.29
CA SER A 476 -4.65 21.96 -8.39
C SER A 476 -5.31 20.96 -7.42
N GLN A 477 -5.28 19.66 -7.69
CA GLN A 477 -5.94 18.64 -6.84
C GLN A 477 -5.01 17.85 -5.91
N GLY A 478 -3.70 18.10 -5.93
CA GLY A 478 -2.76 17.52 -4.95
C GLY A 478 -2.74 15.99 -4.93
N HIS A 479 -2.96 15.33 -6.07
CA HIS A 479 -2.77 13.88 -6.17
C HIS A 479 -1.28 13.55 -6.09
N ILE A 480 -0.93 12.75 -5.09
CA ILE A 480 0.44 12.34 -4.80
C ILE A 480 0.86 11.35 -5.89
N GLN A 481 1.77 11.73 -6.80
CA GLN A 481 2.52 10.77 -7.63
C GLN A 481 3.07 9.69 -6.69
N ARG A 482 2.76 8.42 -6.97
CA ARG A 482 3.21 7.31 -6.13
C ARG A 482 4.38 6.62 -6.80
N PRO A 483 5.53 6.50 -6.13
CA PRO A 483 6.63 5.70 -6.65
C PRO A 483 6.26 4.22 -6.74
N SER A 484 5.24 3.77 -6.00
CA SER A 484 4.72 2.41 -6.19
C SER A 484 4.05 2.21 -7.55
N TYR A 485 3.54 3.19 -8.29
CA TYR A 485 2.91 2.91 -9.58
C TYR A 485 3.87 2.55 -10.71
N SER A 486 5.19 2.68 -10.49
CA SER A 486 6.21 2.25 -11.44
C SER A 486 6.04 0.79 -11.88
N TRP A 487 5.62 -0.12 -10.99
CA TRP A 487 5.40 -1.52 -11.39
C TRP A 487 4.24 -1.66 -12.38
N TRP A 488 3.18 -0.87 -12.23
CA TRP A 488 2.00 -0.95 -13.09
C TRP A 488 2.34 -0.42 -14.48
N PHE A 489 3.06 0.70 -14.56
CA PHE A 489 3.61 1.21 -15.81
C PHE A 489 4.46 0.16 -16.54
N LEU A 490 5.35 -0.52 -15.83
CA LEU A 490 6.17 -1.61 -16.40
C LEU A 490 5.32 -2.79 -16.91
N MET A 491 4.25 -3.15 -16.18
CA MET A 491 3.31 -4.20 -16.61
C MET A 491 2.58 -3.81 -17.90
N VAL A 492 2.00 -2.61 -17.95
CA VAL A 492 1.24 -2.13 -19.10
C VAL A 492 2.13 -2.04 -20.34
N ALA A 493 3.37 -1.52 -20.21
CA ALA A 493 4.33 -1.51 -21.32
C ALA A 493 4.68 -2.91 -21.80
N TYR A 494 4.93 -3.85 -20.88
CA TYR A 494 5.22 -5.24 -21.25
C TYR A 494 4.07 -5.85 -22.07
N THR A 495 2.83 -5.71 -21.58
CA THR A 495 1.64 -6.25 -22.23
C THR A 495 1.42 -5.62 -23.61
N ALA A 496 1.53 -4.30 -23.73
CA ALA A 496 1.38 -3.60 -25.02
C ALA A 496 2.43 -4.05 -26.05
N ILE A 497 3.71 -4.17 -25.65
CA ILE A 497 4.79 -4.64 -26.54
C ILE A 497 4.54 -6.10 -26.98
N LYS A 498 4.01 -6.94 -26.08
CA LYS A 498 3.62 -8.31 -26.43
C LYS A 498 2.49 -8.33 -27.45
N PHE A 499 1.45 -7.52 -27.26
CA PHE A 499 0.33 -7.45 -28.22
C PHE A 499 0.81 -7.01 -29.59
N PHE A 500 1.62 -5.95 -29.65
CA PHE A 500 2.22 -5.48 -30.90
C PHE A 500 3.04 -6.56 -31.63
N LYS A 501 3.77 -7.39 -30.89
CA LYS A 501 4.52 -8.51 -31.50
C LYS A 501 3.60 -9.50 -32.24
N HIS A 502 2.39 -9.72 -31.73
CA HIS A 502 1.43 -10.67 -32.30
C HIS A 502 0.50 -10.05 -33.33
N ALA A 503 0.16 -8.77 -33.15
CA ALA A 503 -0.76 -8.00 -34.00
C ALA A 503 -0.13 -6.63 -34.35
N PRO A 504 0.78 -6.58 -35.33
CA PRO A 504 1.48 -5.36 -35.74
C PRO A 504 0.58 -4.20 -36.16
N GLU A 505 -0.66 -4.47 -36.56
CA GLU A 505 -1.66 -3.49 -36.92
C GLU A 505 -2.00 -2.52 -35.77
N PHE A 506 -1.78 -2.93 -34.51
CA PHE A 506 -1.96 -2.08 -33.32
C PHE A 506 -0.71 -1.24 -32.97
N ALA A 507 0.18 -0.99 -33.93
CA ALA A 507 1.33 -0.12 -33.72
C ALA A 507 0.94 1.28 -33.19
N PRO A 508 -0.09 1.97 -33.75
CA PRO A 508 -0.47 3.30 -33.27
C PRO A 508 -0.95 3.31 -31.81
N GLU A 509 -1.76 2.32 -31.44
CA GLU A 509 -2.25 2.15 -30.06
C GLU A 509 -1.10 1.83 -29.11
N THR A 510 -0.18 0.96 -29.52
CA THR A 510 1.02 0.62 -28.74
C THR A 510 1.91 1.83 -28.55
N ASP A 511 2.13 2.65 -29.58
CA ASP A 511 2.88 3.90 -29.49
C ASP A 511 2.23 4.87 -28.49
N SER A 512 0.89 5.01 -28.51
CA SER A 512 0.16 5.89 -27.58
C SER A 512 0.31 5.42 -26.12
N ILE A 513 0.11 4.12 -25.86
CA ILE A 513 0.28 3.55 -24.52
C ILE A 513 1.70 3.76 -24.02
N LEU A 514 2.71 3.44 -24.83
CA LEU A 514 4.11 3.56 -24.44
C LEU A 514 4.51 5.02 -24.22
N PHE A 515 3.96 5.97 -24.98
CA PHE A 515 4.17 7.39 -24.72
C PHE A 515 3.75 7.78 -23.30
N TYR A 516 2.54 7.43 -22.86
CA TYR A 516 2.10 7.75 -21.50
C TYR A 516 2.87 6.97 -20.43
N VAL A 517 3.14 5.69 -20.66
CA VAL A 517 3.92 4.87 -19.73
C VAL A 517 5.32 5.47 -19.53
N PHE A 518 6.02 5.79 -20.61
CA PHE A 518 7.36 6.37 -20.55
C PHE A 518 7.36 7.75 -19.90
N THR A 519 6.37 8.59 -20.20
CA THR A 519 6.20 9.88 -19.51
C THR A 519 6.04 9.69 -17.99
N GLY A 520 5.16 8.77 -17.56
CA GLY A 520 4.95 8.51 -16.14
C GLY A 520 6.16 7.90 -15.42
N LEU A 521 6.93 7.06 -16.11
CA LEU A 521 8.18 6.51 -15.60
C LEU A 521 9.26 7.59 -15.49
N GLU A 522 9.44 8.44 -16.50
CA GLU A 522 10.38 9.56 -16.49
C GLU A 522 10.08 10.52 -15.34
N ASP A 523 8.82 10.91 -15.16
CA ASP A 523 8.38 11.74 -14.03
C ASP A 523 8.70 11.07 -12.69
N THR A 524 8.46 9.76 -12.59
CA THR A 524 8.72 9.01 -11.35
C THR A 524 10.21 8.91 -11.07
N ILE A 525 11.05 8.67 -12.07
CA ILE A 525 12.50 8.58 -11.91
C ILE A 525 13.10 9.95 -11.57
N ALA A 526 12.61 11.01 -12.21
CA ALA A 526 13.00 12.39 -11.88
C ALA A 526 12.64 12.75 -10.44
N ALA A 527 11.46 12.32 -9.97
CA ALA A 527 11.01 12.58 -8.62
C ALA A 527 11.62 11.64 -7.57
N TRP A 528 11.83 10.35 -7.85
CA TRP A 528 12.46 9.34 -6.99
C TRP A 528 13.60 8.64 -7.75
N PRO A 529 14.83 9.19 -7.68
CA PRO A 529 15.96 8.62 -8.39
C PRO A 529 16.23 7.16 -7.97
N CYS A 530 16.12 6.24 -8.94
CA CYS A 530 16.36 4.81 -8.78
C CYS A 530 17.04 4.25 -10.04
N SER A 531 18.28 3.79 -9.91
CA SER A 531 19.07 3.28 -11.03
C SER A 531 18.48 2.02 -11.66
N THR A 532 17.85 1.15 -10.86
CA THR A 532 17.22 -0.07 -11.35
C THR A 532 15.98 0.23 -12.18
N LEU A 533 15.14 1.19 -11.74
CA LEU A 533 13.96 1.60 -12.50
C LEU A 533 14.36 2.25 -13.83
N GLU A 534 15.37 3.13 -13.80
CA GLU A 534 15.96 3.74 -15.01
C GLU A 534 16.46 2.66 -15.99
N TYR A 535 17.18 1.65 -15.50
CA TYR A 535 17.64 0.54 -16.32
C TYR A 535 16.48 -0.18 -17.02
N HIS A 536 15.40 -0.52 -16.30
CA HIS A 536 14.25 -1.21 -16.88
C HIS A 536 13.49 -0.35 -17.89
N TYR A 537 13.37 0.96 -17.62
CA TYR A 537 12.82 1.93 -18.55
C TYR A 537 13.61 1.95 -19.87
N GLN A 538 14.95 2.03 -19.80
CA GLN A 538 15.81 2.03 -21.00
C GLN A 538 15.72 0.70 -21.78
N VAL A 539 15.69 -0.43 -21.08
CA VAL A 539 15.55 -1.75 -21.71
C VAL A 539 14.22 -1.85 -22.48
N LEU A 540 13.11 -1.42 -21.89
CA LEU A 540 11.80 -1.40 -22.53
C LEU A 540 11.80 -0.56 -23.82
N ARG A 541 12.34 0.66 -23.73
CA ARG A 541 12.44 1.59 -24.86
C ARG A 541 13.27 1.00 -26.00
N SER A 542 14.43 0.42 -25.69
CA SER A 542 15.30 -0.21 -26.68
C SER A 542 14.66 -1.44 -27.33
N ARG A 543 13.97 -2.28 -26.55
CA ARG A 543 13.29 -3.48 -27.05
C ARG A 543 12.17 -3.13 -28.01
N TYR A 544 11.32 -2.18 -27.64
CA TYR A 544 10.23 -1.76 -28.51
C TYR A 544 10.74 -1.15 -29.82
N ALA A 545 11.75 -0.27 -29.76
CA ALA A 545 12.36 0.31 -30.95
C ALA A 545 12.93 -0.77 -31.89
N THR A 546 13.63 -1.76 -31.33
CA THR A 546 14.18 -2.90 -32.10
C THR A 546 13.07 -3.73 -32.75
N LEU A 547 12.03 -4.06 -31.98
CA LEU A 547 10.89 -4.84 -32.46
C LEU A 547 10.15 -4.10 -33.59
N LYS A 548 9.88 -2.81 -33.39
CA LYS A 548 9.22 -1.95 -34.40
C LYS A 548 10.02 -1.89 -35.69
N ASN A 549 11.35 -1.73 -35.61
CA ASN A 549 12.22 -1.74 -36.80
C ASN A 549 12.27 -3.10 -37.50
N SER A 550 12.10 -4.21 -36.77
CA SER A 550 12.10 -5.57 -37.36
C SER A 550 10.78 -5.94 -38.05
N ILE A 551 9.69 -5.28 -37.69
CA ILE A 551 8.34 -5.54 -38.20
C ILE A 551 7.92 -4.47 -39.22
N ALA A 552 8.51 -3.28 -39.16
CA ALA A 552 8.30 -2.24 -40.17
C ALA A 552 8.77 -2.75 -41.55
N PRO A 553 7.90 -2.66 -42.58
CA PRO A 553 8.17 -3.18 -43.92
C PRO A 553 9.29 -2.44 -44.66
#